data_AF-A0A8T5S8Q4-F1
#
_entry.id   AF-A0A8T5S8Q4-F1
#
_cell.length_a   1.000
_cell.length_b   1.000
_cell.length_c   1.000
_cell.angle_alpha   90.00
_cell.angle_beta   90.00
_cell.angle_gamma   90.00
#
_symmetry.space_group_name_H-M   'P 1'
#
loop_
_entity.id
_entity.type
_entity.pdbx_description
1 polymer ?
#
loop_
_entity_poly.entity_id
_entity_poly.type
_entity_poly.pdbx_seq_one_letter_code
_entity_poly.pdbx_strand_id
1 'polypeptide(L)'
;EFTAYLECPLKFYLMKQQNQFTKEGPRGLRSYLHYPFAASKGIYWHYELNKFLQEHKQDFLNCAPPPPITISEPIFKLFWEHEEHRLAVDPSNWYPLAFELYCSSQTTRGIIDRVEAIDDQSCRIVEYKSDASKSGFLTEELLFYSFMATVSKDFSAKIKRKVTQAGCYFYSTGDWTTQEISRDDLLSFRDYFAEVRKEMLTGNWAPRHDCSLLHQDCSYAVVCTKIPEKLLKDL
;
A
#
# COMPACT_ATOMS: atom_id res chain seq x y z
N GLU A 1 -0.62 -1.26 -9.11
CA GLU A 1 -0.54 -2.01 -10.39
C GLU A 1 0.05 -3.39 -10.17
N PHE A 2 1.21 -3.47 -9.54
CA PHE A 2 1.86 -4.73 -9.14
C PHE A 2 0.92 -5.69 -8.37
N THR A 3 0.39 -5.29 -7.21
CA THR A 3 -0.52 -6.12 -6.39
C THR A 3 -1.76 -6.57 -7.17
N ALA A 4 -2.36 -5.67 -7.95
CA ALA A 4 -3.52 -5.98 -8.79
C ALA A 4 -3.21 -7.01 -9.90
N TYR A 5 -1.99 -7.01 -10.45
CA TYR A 5 -1.54 -8.03 -11.39
C TYR A 5 -1.35 -9.38 -10.69
N LEU A 6 -0.77 -9.38 -9.49
CA LEU A 6 -0.59 -10.60 -8.70
C LEU A 6 -1.94 -11.25 -8.36
N GLU A 7 -2.95 -10.45 -7.97
CA GLU A 7 -4.31 -10.93 -7.73
C GLU A 7 -4.89 -11.68 -8.92
N CYS A 8 -4.88 -11.05 -10.09
CA CYS A 8 -5.39 -11.67 -11.31
C CYS A 8 -4.94 -10.87 -12.55
N PRO A 9 -4.06 -11.44 -13.40
CA PRO A 9 -3.60 -10.79 -14.63
C PRO A 9 -4.74 -10.38 -15.56
N LEU A 10 -5.76 -11.23 -15.71
CA LEU A 10 -6.92 -10.96 -16.56
C LEU A 10 -7.76 -9.79 -16.03
N LYS A 11 -8.03 -9.75 -14.72
CA LYS A 11 -8.72 -8.63 -14.05
C LYS A 11 -7.93 -7.34 -14.24
N PHE A 12 -6.61 -7.38 -14.02
CA PHE A 12 -5.72 -6.24 -14.22
C PHE A 12 -5.79 -5.71 -15.66
N TYR A 13 -5.75 -6.61 -16.65
CA TYR A 13 -5.91 -6.25 -18.06
C TYR A 13 -7.25 -5.57 -18.33
N LEU A 14 -8.37 -6.15 -17.89
CA LEU A 14 -9.72 -5.59 -18.09
C LEU A 14 -9.87 -4.22 -17.40
N MET A 15 -9.36 -4.06 -16.18
CA MET A 15 -9.31 -2.78 -15.47
C MET A 15 -8.51 -1.73 -16.26
N LYS A 16 -7.35 -2.11 -16.81
CA LYS A 16 -6.53 -1.21 -17.63
C LYS A 16 -7.25 -0.80 -18.91
N GLN A 17 -7.95 -1.71 -19.58
CA GLN A 17 -8.71 -1.41 -20.79
C GLN A 17 -9.89 -0.48 -20.51
N GLN A 18 -10.66 -0.72 -19.45
CA GLN A 18 -11.79 0.16 -19.07
C GLN A 18 -11.33 1.58 -18.68
N ASN A 19 -10.22 1.68 -17.95
CA ASN A 19 -9.64 2.96 -17.53
C ASN A 19 -9.00 3.78 -18.68
N GLN A 20 -8.89 3.24 -19.89
CA GLN A 20 -8.46 4.02 -21.06
C GLN A 20 -9.57 4.93 -21.62
N PHE A 21 -10.83 4.67 -21.26
CA PHE A 21 -12.00 5.43 -21.75
C PHE A 21 -12.43 6.57 -20.84
N THR A 22 -12.02 6.58 -19.56
CA THR A 22 -12.22 7.71 -18.65
C THR A 22 -11.11 8.75 -18.85
N LYS A 23 -11.09 9.40 -20.02
CA LYS A 23 -10.16 10.50 -20.37
C LYS A 23 -10.73 11.86 -19.99
N GLU A 24 -11.09 12.06 -18.73
CA GLU A 24 -11.36 13.41 -18.25
C GLU A 24 -10.29 13.84 -17.24
N GLY A 25 -9.55 14.89 -17.63
CA GLY A 25 -8.60 15.62 -16.80
C GLY A 25 -7.12 15.24 -16.96
N PRO A 26 -6.18 16.19 -16.73
CA PRO A 26 -4.78 15.86 -16.48
C PRO A 26 -4.68 14.82 -15.35
N ARG A 27 -3.65 13.96 -15.37
CA ARG A 27 -3.52 12.78 -14.48
C ARG A 27 -3.75 13.05 -12.97
N GLY A 28 -3.69 14.29 -12.52
CA GLY A 28 -3.97 14.72 -11.14
C GLY A 28 -5.44 15.06 -10.81
N LEU A 29 -6.37 14.98 -11.76
CA LEU A 29 -7.80 15.26 -11.58
C LEU A 29 -8.68 14.03 -11.87
N ARG A 30 -8.18 12.81 -11.61
CA ARG A 30 -9.01 11.62 -11.72
C ARG A 30 -10.11 11.68 -10.65
N SER A 31 -11.36 11.73 -11.09
CA SER A 31 -12.51 11.68 -10.18
C SER A 31 -12.55 10.33 -9.46
N TYR A 32 -12.33 10.34 -8.15
CA TYR A 32 -12.42 9.15 -7.30
C TYR A 32 -13.87 8.77 -6.96
N LEU A 33 -14.86 9.57 -7.40
CA LEU A 33 -16.29 9.33 -7.18
C LEU A 33 -16.80 8.03 -7.82
N HIS A 34 -16.05 7.46 -8.77
CA HIS A 34 -16.41 6.23 -9.47
C HIS A 34 -15.79 4.95 -8.87
N TYR A 35 -15.01 5.07 -7.78
CA TYR A 35 -14.48 3.89 -7.10
C TYR A 35 -15.59 3.18 -6.30
N PRO A 36 -15.55 1.84 -6.18
CA PRO A 36 -16.44 1.10 -5.29
C PRO A 36 -16.40 1.67 -3.87
N PHE A 37 -17.55 1.73 -3.18
CA PHE A 37 -17.70 2.35 -1.85
C PHE A 37 -16.59 1.97 -0.85
N ALA A 38 -16.17 0.70 -0.83
CA ALA A 38 -15.10 0.23 0.05
C ALA A 38 -13.73 0.85 -0.27
N ALA A 39 -13.40 1.04 -1.55
CA ALA A 39 -12.16 1.70 -1.97
C ALA A 39 -12.18 3.20 -1.65
N SER A 40 -13.31 3.86 -1.85
CA SER A 40 -13.51 5.27 -1.46
C SER A 40 -13.38 5.45 0.06
N LYS A 41 -13.88 4.50 0.85
CA LYS A 41 -13.75 4.49 2.32
C LYS A 41 -12.29 4.32 2.77
N GLY A 42 -11.53 3.42 2.14
CA GLY A 42 -10.10 3.26 2.40
C GLY A 42 -9.31 4.53 2.11
N ILE A 43 -9.50 5.14 0.92
CA ILE A 43 -8.85 6.40 0.54
C ILE A 43 -9.19 7.52 1.54
N TYR A 44 -10.46 7.61 1.96
CA TYR A 44 -10.89 8.57 2.97
C TYR A 44 -10.15 8.37 4.31
N TRP A 45 -9.92 7.12 4.73
CA TRP A 45 -9.15 6.85 5.95
C TRP A 45 -7.68 7.23 5.85
N HIS A 46 -7.01 6.94 4.75
CA HIS A 46 -5.62 7.42 4.57
C HIS A 46 -5.56 8.95 4.65
N TYR A 47 -6.50 9.63 4.00
CA TYR A 47 -6.59 11.10 4.03
C TYR A 47 -6.79 11.64 5.45
N GLU A 48 -7.80 11.14 6.17
CA GLU A 48 -8.10 11.63 7.52
C GLU A 48 -7.02 11.27 8.54
N LEU A 49 -6.41 10.07 8.45
CA LEU A 49 -5.29 9.70 9.32
C LEU A 49 -4.09 10.62 9.09
N ASN A 50 -3.71 10.87 7.83
CA ASN A 50 -2.62 11.80 7.52
C ASN A 50 -2.95 13.21 8.01
N LYS A 51 -4.18 13.70 7.79
CA LYS A 51 -4.63 15.00 8.28
C LYS A 51 -4.52 15.10 9.80
N PHE A 52 -5.02 14.10 10.53
CA PHE A 52 -4.92 14.02 11.98
C PHE A 52 -3.46 14.10 12.45
N LEU A 53 -2.56 13.36 11.81
CA LEU A 53 -1.12 13.37 12.12
C LEU A 53 -0.44 14.73 11.85
N GLN A 54 -0.89 15.47 10.83
CA GLN A 54 -0.41 16.83 10.58
C GLN A 54 -0.94 17.84 11.60
N GLU A 55 -2.22 17.75 11.95
CA GLU A 55 -2.87 18.64 12.93
C GLU A 55 -2.25 18.49 14.32
N HIS A 56 -1.89 17.26 14.70
CA HIS A 56 -1.30 16.94 16.00
C HIS A 56 0.23 16.88 15.99
N LYS A 57 0.89 17.27 14.88
CA LYS A 57 2.35 17.17 14.73
C LYS A 57 3.12 17.73 15.92
N GLN A 58 2.71 18.90 16.42
CA GLN A 58 3.43 19.52 17.54
C GLN A 58 3.23 18.77 18.85
N ASP A 59 2.04 18.17 19.05
CA ASP A 59 1.75 17.30 20.19
C ASP A 59 2.67 16.07 20.13
N PHE A 60 2.83 15.49 18.94
CA PHE A 60 3.78 14.39 18.71
C PHE A 60 5.22 14.77 19.05
N LEU A 61 5.70 15.91 18.53
CA LEU A 61 7.07 16.37 18.77
C LEU A 61 7.34 16.72 20.24
N ASN A 62 6.31 17.13 20.97
CA ASN A 62 6.41 17.51 22.38
C ASN A 62 6.21 16.32 23.33
N CYS A 63 5.96 15.10 22.83
CA CYS A 63 5.50 13.98 23.65
C CYS A 63 4.28 14.35 24.51
N ALA A 64 3.41 15.22 23.99
CA ALA A 64 2.28 15.73 24.73
C ALA A 64 1.19 14.66 24.85
N PRO A 65 0.44 14.65 25.97
CA PRO A 65 -0.71 13.79 26.08
C PRO A 65 -1.76 14.17 25.01
N PRO A 66 -2.62 13.20 24.64
CA PRO A 66 -3.60 13.36 23.58
C PRO A 66 -4.51 14.56 23.76
N PRO A 67 -4.87 15.26 22.67
CA PRO A 67 -6.12 16.00 22.68
C PRO A 67 -7.31 15.01 22.76
N PRO A 68 -8.40 15.38 23.44
CA PRO A 68 -9.62 14.58 23.41
C PRO A 68 -10.10 14.44 21.96
N ILE A 69 -10.20 13.21 21.47
CA ILE A 69 -10.70 12.96 20.11
C ILE A 69 -12.18 13.35 20.05
N THR A 70 -12.49 14.36 19.23
CA THR A 70 -13.87 14.79 18.94
C THR A 70 -14.50 14.02 17.78
N ILE A 71 -13.71 13.24 17.04
CA ILE A 71 -14.15 12.45 15.89
C ILE A 71 -14.76 11.13 16.39
N SER A 72 -16.04 10.94 16.10
CA SER A 72 -16.89 9.86 16.62
C SER A 72 -16.64 8.47 16.02
N GLU A 73 -15.58 8.29 15.21
CA GLU A 73 -15.36 7.04 14.49
C GLU A 73 -14.38 6.11 15.23
N PRO A 74 -14.77 4.84 15.49
CA PRO A 74 -13.95 3.88 16.25
C PRO A 74 -12.52 3.69 15.73
N ILE A 75 -12.31 3.90 14.42
CA ILE A 75 -11.00 3.73 13.78
C ILE A 75 -9.97 4.73 14.31
N PHE A 76 -10.34 6.00 14.51
CA PHE A 76 -9.39 7.00 15.04
C PHE A 76 -9.04 6.70 16.49
N LYS A 77 -9.99 6.18 17.26
CA LYS A 77 -9.74 5.73 18.62
C LYS A 77 -8.70 4.60 18.64
N LEU A 78 -8.88 3.56 17.82
CA LEU A 78 -7.92 2.45 17.74
C LEU A 78 -6.54 2.92 17.26
N PHE A 79 -6.50 3.76 16.22
CA PHE A 79 -5.26 4.35 15.73
C PHE A 79 -4.56 5.15 16.82
N TRP A 80 -5.32 5.90 17.61
CA TRP A 80 -4.76 6.69 18.68
C TRP A 80 -4.23 5.86 19.84
N GLU A 81 -5.00 4.86 20.31
CA GLU A 81 -4.54 3.92 21.33
C GLU A 81 -3.24 3.22 20.91
N HIS A 82 -3.10 2.91 19.61
CA HIS A 82 -1.86 2.41 19.04
C HIS A 82 -0.70 3.43 19.14
N GLU A 83 -0.93 4.68 18.76
CA GLU A 83 0.10 5.73 18.84
C GLU A 83 0.51 6.05 20.28
N GLU A 84 -0.41 6.02 21.25
CA GLU A 84 -0.12 6.17 22.68
C GLU A 84 0.77 5.04 23.20
N HIS A 85 0.42 3.79 22.86
CA HIS A 85 1.23 2.65 23.23
C HIS A 85 2.64 2.78 22.64
N ARG A 86 2.76 3.23 21.40
CA ARG A 86 4.07 3.46 20.76
C ARG A 86 4.89 4.56 21.43
N LEU A 87 4.27 5.67 21.81
CA LEU A 87 4.95 6.73 22.58
C LEU A 87 5.51 6.18 23.90
N ALA A 88 4.74 5.33 24.58
CA ALA A 88 5.16 4.73 25.85
C ALA A 88 6.34 3.77 25.69
N VAL A 89 6.45 3.09 24.54
CA VAL A 89 7.51 2.10 24.26
C VAL A 89 8.77 2.73 23.67
N ASP A 90 8.63 3.61 22.68
CA ASP A 90 9.75 4.27 21.99
C ASP A 90 9.44 5.75 21.73
N PRO A 91 9.61 6.62 22.74
CA PRO A 91 9.32 8.05 22.60
C PRO A 91 10.32 8.75 21.67
N SER A 92 11.55 8.24 21.53
CA SER A 92 12.61 8.90 20.76
C SER A 92 12.39 8.80 19.25
N ASN A 93 11.76 7.72 18.80
CA ASN A 93 11.41 7.51 17.39
C ASN A 93 9.90 7.56 17.12
N TRP A 94 9.12 8.12 18.04
CA TRP A 94 7.67 8.11 17.96
C TRP A 94 7.15 8.86 16.72
N TYR A 95 7.66 10.08 16.50
CA TYR A 95 7.24 10.86 15.34
C TYR A 95 7.85 10.27 14.05
N PRO A 96 7.02 9.95 13.05
CA PRO A 96 7.51 9.35 11.82
C PRO A 96 8.31 10.34 10.97
N LEU A 97 9.19 9.77 10.17
CA LEU A 97 10.07 10.49 9.26
C LEU A 97 9.30 11.04 8.05
N ALA A 98 8.26 10.31 7.61
CA ALA A 98 7.37 10.75 6.55
C ALA A 98 6.01 10.04 6.61
N PHE A 99 5.00 10.70 6.05
CA PHE A 99 3.69 10.16 5.72
C PHE A 99 3.41 10.37 4.24
N GLU A 100 2.66 9.45 3.63
CA GLU A 100 2.22 9.51 2.24
C GLU A 100 3.39 9.86 1.31
N LEU A 101 4.52 9.18 1.52
CA LEU A 101 5.77 9.46 0.84
C LEU A 101 5.72 8.94 -0.59
N TYR A 102 5.46 9.84 -1.52
CA TYR A 102 5.62 9.55 -2.94
C TYR A 102 7.06 9.14 -3.26
N CYS A 103 7.21 7.95 -3.82
CA CYS A 103 8.46 7.39 -4.27
C CYS A 103 8.42 7.14 -5.76
N SER A 104 9.49 7.53 -6.46
CA SER A 104 9.59 7.34 -7.90
C SER A 104 10.97 6.90 -8.37
N SER A 105 10.96 6.08 -9.40
CA SER A 105 12.11 5.68 -10.20
C SER A 105 11.79 5.88 -11.68
N GLN A 106 12.72 5.54 -12.58
CA GLN A 106 12.48 5.63 -14.03
C GLN A 106 11.31 4.75 -14.49
N THR A 107 11.00 3.68 -13.76
CA THR A 107 10.09 2.63 -14.24
C THR A 107 8.93 2.32 -13.32
N THR A 108 9.02 2.74 -12.06
CA THR A 108 8.09 2.36 -11.01
C THR A 108 7.84 3.54 -10.09
N ARG A 109 6.61 3.63 -9.59
CA ARG A 109 6.16 4.67 -8.66
C ARG A 109 5.15 4.08 -7.70
N GLY A 110 5.04 4.71 -6.54
CA GLY A 110 3.98 4.45 -5.57
C GLY A 110 4.10 5.42 -4.41
N ILE A 111 3.25 5.23 -3.41
CA ILE A 111 3.20 6.04 -2.20
C ILE A 111 3.37 5.08 -1.05
N ILE A 112 4.32 5.37 -0.18
CA ILE A 112 4.51 4.64 1.08
C ILE A 112 3.66 5.36 2.13
N ASP A 113 2.77 4.66 2.82
CA ASP A 113 1.82 5.30 3.73
C ASP A 113 2.55 5.97 4.91
N ARG A 114 3.51 5.28 5.53
CA ARG A 114 4.31 5.81 6.64
C ARG A 114 5.73 5.26 6.68
N VAL A 115 6.66 6.12 7.07
CA VAL A 115 8.07 5.77 7.33
C VAL A 115 8.46 6.19 8.74
N GLU A 116 9.04 5.27 9.50
CA GLU A 116 9.37 5.44 10.92
C GLU A 116 10.85 5.22 11.15
N ALA A 117 11.46 5.97 12.07
CA ALA A 117 12.80 5.63 12.55
C ALA A 117 12.72 4.39 13.45
N ILE A 118 13.73 3.52 13.34
CA ILE A 118 14.02 2.48 14.34
C ILE A 118 15.22 2.95 15.16
N ASP A 119 16.22 3.49 14.47
CA ASP A 119 17.42 4.10 15.04
C ASP A 119 17.95 5.18 14.08
N ASP A 120 19.17 5.67 14.31
CA ASP A 120 19.81 6.71 13.49
C ASP A 120 20.16 6.26 12.07
N GLN A 121 20.24 4.95 11.82
CA GLN A 121 20.66 4.34 10.55
C GLN A 121 19.53 3.58 9.86
N SER A 122 18.51 3.17 10.62
CA SER A 122 17.52 2.19 10.21
C SER A 122 16.10 2.76 10.33
N CYS A 123 15.26 2.38 9.39
CA CYS A 123 13.86 2.79 9.34
C CYS A 123 12.96 1.61 9.00
N ARG A 124 11.69 1.78 9.35
CA ARG A 124 10.59 0.88 9.07
C ARG A 124 9.62 1.54 8.10
N ILE A 125 9.15 0.78 7.12
CA ILE A 125 8.00 1.15 6.29
C ILE A 125 6.74 0.51 6.88
N VAL A 126 5.64 1.25 6.85
CA VAL A 126 4.36 0.84 7.39
C VAL A 126 3.28 1.13 6.38
N GLU A 127 2.50 0.11 6.05
CA GLU A 127 1.31 0.23 5.21
C GLU A 127 0.05 0.18 6.08
N TYR A 128 -0.98 0.91 5.65
CA TYR A 128 -2.29 0.93 6.28
C TYR A 128 -3.27 0.10 5.47
N LYS A 129 -3.89 -0.88 6.13
CA LYS A 129 -4.87 -1.76 5.51
C LYS A 129 -6.11 -1.84 6.37
N SER A 130 -7.23 -2.14 5.73
CA SER A 130 -8.48 -2.34 6.46
C SER A 130 -8.42 -3.57 7.35
N ASP A 131 -8.05 -4.72 6.81
CA ASP A 131 -8.20 -6.02 7.45
C ASP A 131 -7.12 -6.98 6.93
N ALA A 132 -6.55 -7.78 7.84
CA ALA A 132 -5.56 -8.80 7.53
C ALA A 132 -6.12 -9.89 6.59
N SER A 133 -7.39 -10.27 6.77
CA SER A 133 -8.05 -11.30 5.96
C SER A 133 -8.21 -10.94 4.48
N LYS A 134 -8.10 -9.65 4.14
CA LYS A 134 -8.25 -9.14 2.78
C LYS A 134 -6.92 -8.83 2.10
N SER A 135 -5.80 -9.08 2.75
CA SER A 135 -4.47 -8.67 2.31
C SER A 135 -3.65 -9.85 1.77
N GLY A 136 -4.19 -10.54 0.75
CA GLY A 136 -3.62 -11.80 0.24
C GLY A 136 -2.21 -11.73 -0.33
N PHE A 137 -1.72 -10.53 -0.67
CA PHE A 137 -0.36 -10.27 -1.18
C PHE A 137 0.38 -9.25 -0.32
N LEU A 138 0.11 -9.23 0.99
CA LEU A 138 0.70 -8.26 1.90
C LEU A 138 2.23 -8.34 1.91
N THR A 139 2.79 -9.55 1.95
CA THR A 139 4.24 -9.74 1.96
C THR A 139 4.89 -9.17 0.70
N GLU A 140 4.33 -9.46 -0.48
CA GLU A 140 4.82 -8.93 -1.75
C GLU A 140 4.66 -7.41 -1.84
N GLU A 141 3.56 -6.86 -1.32
CA GLU A 141 3.34 -5.41 -1.25
C GLU A 141 4.35 -4.72 -0.33
N LEU A 142 4.62 -5.27 0.85
CA LEU A 142 5.65 -4.75 1.77
C LEU A 142 7.05 -4.83 1.16
N LEU A 143 7.38 -5.92 0.47
CA LEU A 143 8.64 -6.06 -0.27
C LEU A 143 8.72 -5.07 -1.44
N PHE A 144 7.61 -4.82 -2.12
CA PHE A 144 7.53 -3.83 -3.19
C PHE A 144 7.87 -2.43 -2.69
N TYR A 145 7.27 -1.98 -1.59
CA TYR A 145 7.56 -0.67 -1.01
C TYR A 145 8.97 -0.58 -0.43
N SER A 146 9.45 -1.65 0.19
CA SER A 146 10.84 -1.74 0.69
C SER A 146 11.84 -1.65 -0.45
N PHE A 147 11.61 -2.37 -1.55
CA PHE A 147 12.43 -2.28 -2.76
C PHE A 147 12.35 -0.87 -3.38
N MET A 148 11.17 -0.28 -3.49
CA MET A 148 11.00 1.08 -4.02
C MET A 148 11.81 2.10 -3.22
N ALA A 149 11.82 2.00 -1.88
CA ALA A 149 12.62 2.88 -1.04
C ALA A 149 14.11 2.82 -1.37
N THR A 150 14.63 1.66 -1.77
CA THR A 150 16.04 1.51 -2.18
C THR A 150 16.38 2.14 -3.53
N VAL A 151 15.42 2.17 -4.46
CA VAL A 151 15.64 2.70 -5.83
C VAL A 151 15.10 4.12 -6.03
N SER A 152 14.40 4.66 -5.03
CA SER A 152 13.78 5.99 -5.05
C SER A 152 14.76 7.07 -4.61
N LYS A 153 14.98 8.05 -5.50
CA LYS A 153 15.75 9.26 -5.17
C LYS A 153 15.05 10.11 -4.12
N ASP A 154 13.71 10.15 -4.18
CA ASP A 154 12.88 10.91 -3.24
C ASP A 154 13.04 10.37 -1.80
N PHE A 155 13.08 9.04 -1.66
CA PHE A 155 13.28 8.38 -0.37
C PHE A 155 14.67 8.71 0.21
N SER A 156 15.71 8.51 -0.61
CA SER A 156 17.10 8.74 -0.19
C SER A 156 17.34 10.20 0.23
N ALA A 157 16.71 11.16 -0.45
CA ALA A 157 16.83 12.58 -0.12
C ALA A 157 16.16 12.96 1.22
N LYS A 158 15.03 12.35 1.55
CA LYS A 158 14.19 12.71 2.71
C LYS A 158 14.49 11.89 3.97
N ILE A 159 14.64 10.58 3.85
CA ILE A 159 14.68 9.65 4.99
C ILE A 159 16.10 9.45 5.54
N LYS A 160 17.10 9.46 4.65
CA LYS A 160 18.54 9.27 4.97
C LYS A 160 18.87 8.07 5.88
N ARG A 161 18.01 7.04 5.87
CA ARG A 161 18.14 5.78 6.63
C ARG A 161 17.85 4.59 5.71
N LYS A 162 18.32 3.41 6.10
CA LYS A 162 18.06 2.15 5.38
C LYS A 162 16.77 1.51 5.87
N VAL A 163 16.00 0.93 4.96
CA VAL A 163 14.85 0.11 5.35
C VAL A 163 15.37 -1.23 5.86
N THR A 164 15.06 -1.56 7.11
CA THR A 164 15.41 -2.85 7.74
C THR A 164 14.16 -3.60 8.20
N GLN A 165 13.02 -2.93 8.32
CA GLN A 165 11.74 -3.54 8.65
C GLN A 165 10.63 -3.03 7.72
N ALA A 166 9.63 -3.87 7.50
CA ALA A 166 8.37 -3.47 6.91
C ALA A 166 7.22 -4.04 7.74
N GLY A 167 6.12 -3.32 7.82
CA GLY A 167 4.97 -3.70 8.62
C GLY A 167 3.66 -3.20 8.07
N CYS A 168 2.59 -3.65 8.70
CA CYS A 168 1.23 -3.27 8.34
C CYS A 168 0.41 -3.02 9.60
N TYR A 169 -0.33 -1.92 9.60
CA TYR A 169 -1.34 -1.60 10.59
C TYR A 169 -2.74 -1.85 10.01
N PHE A 170 -3.56 -2.59 10.76
CA PHE A 170 -4.92 -2.93 10.37
C PHE A 170 -5.93 -2.06 11.12
N TYR A 171 -6.37 -0.97 10.49
CA TYR A 171 -7.15 0.05 11.17
C TYR A 171 -8.57 -0.38 11.59
N SER A 172 -9.07 -1.53 11.12
CA SER A 172 -10.35 -2.08 11.60
C SER A 172 -10.24 -2.84 12.92
N THR A 173 -9.06 -3.37 13.25
CA THR A 173 -8.82 -4.16 14.47
C THR A 173 -7.84 -3.51 15.43
N GLY A 174 -6.99 -2.59 14.95
CA GLY A 174 -5.86 -2.05 15.70
C GLY A 174 -4.63 -2.97 15.69
N ASP A 175 -4.70 -4.10 14.99
CA ASP A 175 -3.59 -5.06 14.93
C ASP A 175 -2.42 -4.51 14.12
N TRP A 176 -1.24 -4.99 14.47
CA TRP A 176 0.01 -4.60 13.84
C TRP A 176 0.90 -5.80 13.56
N THR A 177 1.53 -5.79 12.40
CA THR A 177 2.52 -6.81 12.01
C THR A 177 3.80 -6.14 11.53
N THR A 178 4.95 -6.77 11.81
CA THR A 178 6.27 -6.34 11.34
C THR A 178 7.11 -7.54 10.97
N GLN A 179 7.92 -7.39 9.93
CA GLN A 179 8.92 -8.34 9.49
C GLN A 179 10.25 -7.62 9.22
N GLU A 180 11.35 -8.31 9.50
CA GLU A 180 12.69 -7.88 9.09
C GLU A 180 12.83 -8.01 7.57
N ILE A 181 13.56 -7.07 6.97
CA ILE A 181 13.84 -7.02 5.54
C ILE A 181 15.35 -7.08 5.36
N SER A 182 15.83 -8.24 4.93
CA SER A 182 17.24 -8.42 4.63
C SER A 182 17.60 -7.90 3.24
N ARG A 183 18.90 -7.72 3.00
CA ARG A 183 19.41 -7.42 1.66
C ARG A 183 19.06 -8.52 0.65
N ASP A 184 19.08 -9.77 1.09
CA ASP A 184 18.82 -10.92 0.22
C ASP A 184 17.35 -11.00 -0.19
N ASP A 185 16.43 -10.59 0.70
CA ASP A 185 15.01 -10.45 0.37
C ASP A 185 14.81 -9.41 -0.73
N LEU A 186 15.49 -8.26 -0.64
CA LEU A 186 15.40 -7.19 -1.63
C LEU A 186 16.02 -7.58 -2.97
N LEU A 187 17.13 -8.32 -2.97
CA LEU A 187 17.76 -8.83 -4.19
C LEU A 187 16.88 -9.89 -4.87
N SER A 188 16.34 -10.82 -4.09
CA SER A 188 15.41 -11.84 -4.59
C SER A 188 14.14 -11.21 -5.14
N PHE A 189 13.59 -10.22 -4.42
CA PHE A 189 12.41 -9.48 -4.86
C PHE A 189 12.67 -8.65 -6.12
N ARG A 190 13.86 -8.05 -6.28
CA ARG A 190 14.22 -7.34 -7.52
C ARG A 190 14.09 -8.24 -8.74
N ASP A 191 14.61 -9.45 -8.65
CA ASP A 191 14.61 -10.40 -9.77
C ASP A 191 13.17 -10.91 -10.04
N TYR A 192 12.42 -11.22 -8.98
CA TYR A 192 11.00 -11.54 -9.07
C TYR A 192 10.17 -10.41 -9.72
N PHE A 193 10.35 -9.16 -9.26
CA PHE A 193 9.64 -8.00 -9.78
C PHE A 193 9.99 -7.73 -11.24
N ALA A 194 11.23 -7.98 -11.66
CA ALA A 194 11.65 -7.86 -13.05
C ALA A 194 10.91 -8.85 -13.95
N GLU A 195 10.77 -10.11 -13.53
CA GLU A 195 10.00 -11.11 -14.29
C GLU A 195 8.50 -10.78 -14.32
N VAL A 196 7.89 -10.43 -13.18
CA VAL A 196 6.48 -9.99 -13.16
C VAL A 196 6.25 -8.81 -14.09
N ARG A 197 7.16 -7.83 -14.08
CA ARG A 197 7.07 -6.66 -14.97
C ARG A 197 7.22 -7.06 -16.43
N LYS A 198 8.10 -8.01 -16.76
CA LYS A 198 8.24 -8.54 -18.10
C LYS A 198 6.94 -9.21 -18.55
N GLU A 199 6.32 -10.04 -17.72
CA GLU A 199 5.01 -10.66 -18.00
C GLU A 199 3.91 -9.61 -18.28
N MET A 200 3.86 -8.56 -17.44
CA MET A 200 2.95 -7.42 -17.63
C MET A 200 3.18 -6.68 -18.97
N LEU A 201 4.41 -6.67 -19.50
CA LEU A 201 4.76 -5.97 -20.75
C LEU A 201 4.57 -6.87 -21.98
N THR A 202 4.87 -8.15 -21.87
CA THR A 202 4.68 -9.12 -22.96
C THR A 202 3.22 -9.55 -23.11
N GLY A 203 2.39 -9.14 -22.15
CA GLY A 203 0.96 -9.33 -22.20
C GLY A 203 0.54 -10.75 -21.89
N ASN A 204 1.09 -11.32 -20.80
CA ASN A 204 0.57 -12.55 -20.21
C ASN A 204 -0.57 -12.21 -19.25
N TRP A 205 -1.81 -12.35 -19.72
CA TRP A 205 -3.04 -11.98 -19.03
C TRP A 205 -3.88 -13.19 -18.63
N ALA A 206 -3.34 -14.40 -18.78
CA ALA A 206 -4.04 -15.61 -18.37
C ALA A 206 -4.45 -15.53 -16.88
N PRO A 207 -5.69 -15.92 -16.53
CA PRO A 207 -6.12 -15.98 -15.14
C PRO A 207 -5.27 -17.01 -14.39
N ARG A 208 -4.92 -16.72 -13.13
CA ARG A 208 -4.21 -17.69 -12.29
C ARG A 208 -5.13 -18.88 -11.97
N HIS A 209 -4.53 -20.06 -11.75
CA HIS A 209 -5.24 -21.32 -11.49
C HIS A 209 -6.19 -21.27 -10.27
N ASP A 210 -5.92 -20.39 -9.32
CA ASP A 210 -6.65 -20.17 -8.05
C ASP A 210 -7.68 -19.03 -8.13
N CYS A 211 -7.90 -18.44 -9.31
CA CYS A 211 -8.86 -17.36 -9.51
C CYS A 211 -10.31 -17.75 -9.15
N SER A 212 -10.61 -19.06 -9.01
CA SER A 212 -11.91 -19.57 -8.58
C SER A 212 -12.32 -19.13 -7.16
N LEU A 213 -11.35 -18.96 -6.26
CA LEU A 213 -11.56 -18.46 -4.89
C LEU A 213 -11.91 -16.96 -4.86
N LEU A 214 -11.52 -16.22 -5.90
CA LEU A 214 -11.68 -14.77 -6.01
C LEU A 214 -12.99 -14.35 -6.69
N HIS A 215 -13.81 -15.29 -7.17
CA HIS A 215 -14.98 -14.96 -7.98
C HIS A 215 -16.15 -14.34 -7.21
N GLN A 216 -16.27 -14.58 -5.89
CA GLN A 216 -17.44 -14.08 -5.12
C GLN A 216 -17.49 -12.55 -5.03
N ASP A 217 -16.32 -11.89 -5.01
CA ASP A 217 -16.21 -10.43 -4.89
C ASP A 217 -15.60 -9.76 -6.15
N CYS A 218 -15.36 -10.51 -7.22
CA CYS A 218 -14.77 -9.98 -8.45
C CYS A 218 -15.84 -9.40 -9.39
N SER A 219 -15.81 -8.08 -9.57
CA SER A 219 -16.70 -7.36 -10.51
C SER A 219 -16.56 -7.80 -11.98
N TYR A 220 -15.46 -8.49 -12.32
CA TYR A 220 -15.18 -8.97 -13.68
C TYR A 220 -15.54 -10.44 -13.90
N ALA A 221 -16.03 -11.16 -12.88
CA ALA A 221 -16.30 -12.60 -12.97
C ALA A 221 -17.21 -12.96 -14.16
N VAL A 222 -18.28 -12.19 -14.38
CA VAL A 222 -19.23 -12.40 -15.49
C VAL A 222 -18.60 -12.18 -16.86
N VAL A 223 -17.63 -11.26 -16.97
CA VAL A 223 -16.91 -11.02 -18.23
C VAL A 223 -15.93 -12.16 -18.48
N CYS A 224 -15.17 -12.56 -17.47
CA CYS A 224 -14.18 -13.63 -17.56
C CYS A 224 -14.79 -14.97 -18.01
N THR A 225 -15.95 -15.35 -17.47
CA THR A 225 -16.63 -16.61 -17.84
C THR A 225 -17.17 -16.62 -19.27
N LYS A 226 -17.28 -15.46 -19.92
CA LYS A 226 -17.72 -15.34 -21.32
C LYS A 226 -16.55 -15.33 -22.31
N ILE A 227 -15.31 -15.25 -21.86
CA ILE A 227 -14.14 -15.31 -22.74
C ILE A 227 -13.90 -16.77 -23.14
N PRO A 228 -13.92 -17.11 -24.45
CA PRO A 228 -13.64 -18.47 -24.88
C PRO A 228 -12.25 -18.94 -24.45
N GLU A 229 -12.12 -20.17 -23.94
CA GLU A 229 -10.84 -20.72 -23.45
C GLU A 229 -9.70 -20.62 -24.47
N LYS A 230 -10.01 -20.77 -25.76
CA LYS A 230 -9.04 -20.60 -26.85
C LYS A 230 -8.38 -19.21 -26.85
N LEU A 231 -9.15 -18.16 -26.53
CA LEU A 231 -8.64 -16.79 -26.45
C LEU A 231 -7.88 -16.53 -25.15
N LEU A 232 -8.15 -17.30 -24.09
CA LEU A 232 -7.39 -17.20 -22.83
C LEU A 232 -5.99 -17.81 -22.93
N LYS A 233 -5.75 -18.75 -23.86
CA LYS A 233 -4.44 -19.35 -24.11
C LYS A 233 -3.53 -18.49 -25.01
N ASP A 234 -4.14 -17.59 -25.76
CA ASP A 234 -3.48 -16.65 -26.69
C ASP A 234 -3.31 -15.24 -26.08
N LEU A 235 -3.82 -15.04 -24.84
CA LEU A 235 -3.71 -13.84 -24.01
C LEU A 235 -2.70 -14.04 -22.89
#